data_AF-M2THG6-F1
#
_entry.id   AF-M2THG6-F1
#
_cell.length_a   1.000
_cell.length_b   1.000
_cell.length_c   1.000
_cell.angle_alpha   90.00
_cell.angle_beta   90.00
_cell.angle_gamma   90.00
#
_symmetry.space_group_name_H-M   'P 1'
#
loop_
_entity.id
_entity.type
_entity.pdbx_description
1 polymer ?
#
loop_
_entity_poly.entity_id
_entity_poly.type
_entity_poly.pdbx_seq_one_letter_code
_entity_poly.pdbx_strand_id
1 'polypeptide(L)'
;MSEDSRSTVDINALPPKPRAPANVMPGGTAHTAGGEKTSDAGPTYIDAVRSLGPEYYFNFHKRPCVRDSQLQGLTAGFAGGSLAAIIGKPVITASNWAVATWCGVSVVSYQVCQYYRSKEKAGIKQAQELMEKKRASIEAKKEARRKAREEQDRLEREQRAEEERRRSWGYWYQKNIKFW
;
A
#
# COMPACT_ATOMS: atom_id res chain seq x y z
N MET A 1 -38.30 -42.95 29.40
CA MET A 1 -37.36 -42.21 30.27
C MET A 1 -35.96 -42.59 29.81
N SER A 2 -35.09 -41.76 29.27
CA SER A 2 -35.10 -40.31 29.03
C SER A 2 -33.94 -39.96 28.08
N GLU A 3 -34.20 -39.02 27.15
CA GLU A 3 -33.31 -37.95 26.63
C GLU A 3 -31.96 -38.30 25.96
N ASP A 4 -31.96 -38.43 24.62
CA ASP A 4 -30.80 -38.12 23.75
C ASP A 4 -30.97 -36.68 23.22
N SER A 5 -30.31 -35.71 23.84
CA SER A 5 -30.36 -34.30 23.47
C SER A 5 -29.29 -33.94 22.42
N ARG A 6 -29.37 -34.51 21.21
CA ARG A 6 -28.71 -33.90 20.04
C ARG A 6 -29.61 -32.85 19.43
N SER A 7 -29.46 -31.61 19.88
CA SER A 7 -29.99 -30.45 19.17
C SER A 7 -29.34 -30.36 17.79
N THR A 8 -30.10 -30.68 16.74
CA THR A 8 -29.73 -30.39 15.36
C THR A 8 -29.73 -28.88 15.17
N VAL A 9 -28.56 -28.26 15.02
CA VAL A 9 -28.45 -26.84 14.70
C VAL A 9 -28.94 -26.65 13.26
N ASP A 10 -30.10 -26.02 13.12
CA ASP A 10 -30.68 -25.68 11.83
C ASP A 10 -29.83 -24.60 11.13
N ILE A 11 -29.15 -25.00 10.05
CA ILE A 11 -28.18 -24.17 9.30
C ILE A 11 -28.86 -22.92 8.71
N ASN A 12 -30.18 -22.93 8.54
CA ASN A 12 -30.95 -21.82 8.00
C ASN A 12 -31.27 -20.72 9.02
N ALA A 13 -30.99 -20.93 10.32
CA ALA A 13 -31.27 -19.96 11.39
C ALA A 13 -30.08 -19.05 11.74
N LEU A 14 -28.95 -19.15 11.03
CA LEU A 14 -27.78 -18.31 11.28
C LEU A 14 -28.00 -16.89 10.69
N PRO A 15 -27.73 -15.81 11.46
CA PRO A 15 -27.78 -14.46 10.94
C PRO A 15 -26.78 -14.32 9.78
N PRO A 16 -27.10 -13.52 8.73
CA PRO A 16 -26.21 -13.37 7.58
C PRO A 16 -24.84 -12.87 8.05
N LYS A 17 -23.77 -13.54 7.61
CA LYS A 17 -22.38 -13.18 7.93
C LYS A 17 -22.18 -11.68 7.59
N PRO A 18 -21.68 -10.86 8.54
CA PRO A 18 -21.49 -9.44 8.30
C PRO A 18 -20.60 -9.26 7.07
N ARG A 19 -20.98 -8.35 6.18
CA ARG A 19 -20.19 -8.00 5.00
C ARG A 19 -18.79 -7.58 5.48
N ALA A 20 -17.77 -8.19 4.89
CA ALA A 20 -16.39 -7.88 5.22
C ALA A 20 -16.13 -6.37 5.08
N PRO A 21 -15.25 -5.78 5.91
CA PRO A 21 -14.96 -4.35 5.85
C PRO A 21 -14.49 -3.97 4.44
N ALA A 22 -14.91 -2.79 3.95
CA ALA A 22 -14.66 -2.29 2.58
C ALA A 22 -13.16 -2.16 2.20
N ASN A 23 -12.28 -2.45 3.15
CA ASN A 23 -10.83 -2.37 3.07
C ASN A 23 -10.21 -3.65 2.47
N VAL A 24 -11.01 -4.70 2.24
CA VAL A 24 -10.53 -5.97 1.72
C VAL A 24 -10.56 -5.93 0.19
N MET A 25 -9.39 -5.72 -0.42
CA MET A 25 -9.23 -5.87 -1.87
C MET A 25 -9.44 -7.35 -2.27
N PRO A 26 -10.22 -7.66 -3.32
CA PRO A 26 -10.40 -9.03 -3.79
C PRO A 26 -9.06 -9.60 -4.27
N GLY A 27 -8.52 -10.56 -3.53
CA GLY A 27 -7.20 -11.17 -3.76
C GLY A 27 -6.04 -10.63 -2.89
N GLY A 28 -6.33 -9.88 -1.82
CA GLY A 28 -5.31 -9.23 -0.97
C GLY A 28 -5.16 -9.75 0.47
N THR A 29 -5.72 -10.92 0.82
CA THR A 29 -5.73 -11.42 2.21
C THR A 29 -4.58 -12.36 2.58
N ALA A 30 -3.67 -12.70 1.65
CA ALA A 30 -2.57 -13.60 1.99
C ALA A 30 -1.54 -12.99 2.98
N HIS A 31 -1.45 -11.65 3.08
CA HIS A 31 -0.46 -10.98 3.93
C HIS A 31 -0.94 -9.69 4.62
N THR A 32 -2.25 -9.44 4.71
CA THR A 32 -2.77 -8.35 5.55
C THR A 32 -3.40 -8.94 6.83
N ALA A 33 -3.25 -8.20 7.94
CA ALA A 33 -3.40 -8.52 9.36
C ALA A 33 -4.56 -9.42 9.89
N GLY A 34 -5.31 -10.14 9.05
CA GLY A 34 -6.35 -11.10 9.44
C GLY A 34 -6.54 -12.30 8.48
N GLY A 35 -5.52 -12.65 7.68
CA GLY A 35 -5.56 -13.86 6.83
C GLY A 35 -5.21 -15.13 7.60
N GLU A 36 -5.96 -16.21 7.35
CA GLU A 36 -5.69 -17.54 7.89
C GLU A 36 -4.29 -18.01 7.45
N LYS A 37 -3.47 -18.43 8.41
CA LYS A 37 -2.10 -18.90 8.15
C LYS A 37 -2.20 -20.19 7.32
N THR A 38 -1.84 -20.14 6.04
CA THR A 38 -1.59 -21.36 5.27
C THR A 38 -0.42 -22.08 5.92
N SER A 39 -0.59 -23.38 6.20
CA SER A 39 0.38 -24.30 6.80
C SER A 39 1.79 -24.17 6.21
N ASP A 40 2.82 -24.50 7.01
CA ASP A 40 4.27 -24.27 6.83
C ASP A 40 4.94 -24.67 5.49
N ALA A 41 4.21 -25.29 4.56
CA ALA A 41 4.61 -25.44 3.17
C ALA A 41 3.77 -24.46 2.32
N GLY A 42 4.40 -23.36 1.88
CA GLY A 42 3.73 -22.31 1.10
C GLY A 42 2.89 -22.86 -0.07
N PRO A 43 1.84 -22.14 -0.49
CA PRO A 43 0.89 -22.64 -1.48
C PRO A 43 1.62 -23.05 -2.76
N THR A 44 1.40 -24.28 -3.17
CA THR A 44 1.89 -24.78 -4.46
C THR A 44 1.25 -23.94 -5.57
N TYR A 45 1.95 -23.71 -6.69
CA TYR A 45 1.45 -22.87 -7.79
C TYR A 45 0.03 -23.27 -8.25
N ILE A 46 -0.26 -24.56 -8.27
CA ILE A 46 -1.58 -25.12 -8.62
C ILE A 46 -2.65 -24.70 -7.59
N ASP A 47 -2.30 -24.64 -6.32
CA ASP A 47 -3.21 -24.29 -5.24
C ASP A 47 -3.51 -22.78 -5.26
N ALA A 48 -2.51 -21.97 -5.58
CA ALA A 48 -2.69 -20.54 -5.82
C ALA A 48 -3.63 -20.30 -7.03
N VAL A 49 -3.44 -21.02 -8.13
CA VAL A 49 -4.31 -20.96 -9.32
C VAL A 49 -5.74 -21.38 -8.98
N ARG A 50 -5.94 -22.44 -8.20
CA ARG A 50 -7.28 -22.91 -7.79
C ARG A 50 -7.96 -22.00 -6.77
N SER A 51 -7.19 -21.34 -5.90
CA SER A 51 -7.71 -20.40 -4.91
C SER A 51 -8.24 -19.10 -5.53
N LEU A 52 -7.81 -18.79 -6.75
CA LEU A 52 -8.33 -17.67 -7.53
C LEU A 52 -9.68 -18.11 -8.13
N GLY A 53 -10.78 -17.83 -7.43
CA GLY A 53 -12.12 -18.25 -7.84
C GLY A 53 -12.49 -17.81 -9.28
N PRO A 54 -13.57 -18.38 -9.87
CA PRO A 54 -13.94 -18.18 -11.28
C PRO A 54 -14.11 -16.70 -11.67
N GLU A 55 -14.56 -15.86 -10.74
CA GLU A 55 -14.66 -14.41 -10.91
C GLU A 55 -13.32 -13.74 -11.25
N TYR A 56 -12.20 -14.28 -10.77
CA TYR A 56 -10.87 -13.76 -11.08
C TYR A 56 -10.53 -13.91 -12.57
N TYR A 57 -10.97 -15.02 -13.19
CA TYR A 57 -10.73 -15.30 -14.60
C TYR A 57 -11.67 -14.50 -15.50
N PHE A 58 -12.95 -14.34 -15.14
CA PHE A 58 -13.88 -13.52 -15.91
C PHE A 58 -13.49 -12.04 -15.94
N ASN A 59 -12.92 -11.53 -14.84
CA ASN A 59 -12.46 -10.15 -14.73
C ASN A 59 -10.99 -9.94 -15.18
N PHE A 60 -10.38 -10.91 -15.88
CA PHE A 60 -8.98 -10.83 -16.32
C PHE A 60 -8.71 -9.60 -17.20
N HIS A 61 -9.67 -9.22 -18.05
CA HIS A 61 -9.60 -8.04 -18.93
C HIS A 61 -9.58 -6.68 -18.21
N LYS A 62 -10.03 -6.61 -16.95
CA LYS A 62 -9.99 -5.37 -16.14
C LYS A 62 -8.60 -5.05 -15.62
N ARG A 63 -7.64 -5.98 -15.73
CA ARG A 63 -6.26 -5.76 -15.31
C ARG A 63 -5.50 -4.99 -16.41
N PRO A 64 -4.86 -3.86 -16.09
CA PRO A 64 -4.23 -3.01 -17.11
C PRO A 64 -3.14 -3.76 -17.89
N CYS A 65 -2.26 -4.51 -17.20
CA CYS A 65 -1.20 -5.29 -17.87
C CYS A 65 -1.72 -6.36 -18.83
N VAL A 66 -2.90 -6.91 -18.56
CA VAL A 66 -3.51 -7.94 -19.42
C VAL A 66 -4.13 -7.32 -20.65
N ARG A 67 -4.87 -6.22 -20.47
CA ARG A 67 -5.49 -5.52 -21.58
C ARG A 67 -4.44 -5.02 -22.55
N ASP A 68 -3.39 -4.40 -22.04
CA ASP A 68 -2.34 -3.83 -22.87
C ASP A 68 -1.52 -4.93 -23.56
N SER A 69 -1.26 -6.07 -22.88
CA SER A 69 -0.59 -7.21 -23.50
C SER A 69 -1.43 -7.89 -24.57
N GLN A 70 -2.76 -7.96 -24.41
CA GLN A 70 -3.66 -8.52 -25.43
C GLN A 70 -3.76 -7.60 -26.65
N LEU A 71 -3.82 -6.28 -26.46
CA LEU A 71 -3.81 -5.31 -27.55
C LEU A 71 -2.49 -5.36 -28.33
N GLN A 72 -1.36 -5.41 -27.63
CA GLN A 72 -0.03 -5.55 -28.25
C GLN A 72 0.18 -6.93 -28.88
N GLY A 73 -0.37 -7.98 -28.26
CA GLY A 73 -0.40 -9.30 -28.83
C GLY A 73 -1.15 -9.28 -30.15
N LEU A 74 -2.34 -8.68 -30.22
CA LEU A 74 -3.17 -8.68 -31.43
C LEU A 74 -2.47 -7.98 -32.58
N THR A 75 -1.84 -6.82 -32.32
CA THR A 75 -1.04 -6.13 -33.34
C THR A 75 0.14 -6.98 -33.81
N ALA A 76 0.82 -7.69 -32.91
CA ALA A 76 1.88 -8.64 -33.28
C ALA A 76 1.35 -9.89 -34.00
N GLY A 77 0.14 -10.34 -33.69
CA GLY A 77 -0.58 -11.42 -34.37
C GLY A 77 -0.86 -11.06 -35.83
N PHE A 78 -1.43 -9.87 -36.05
CA PHE A 78 -1.65 -9.35 -37.40
C PHE A 78 -0.34 -9.15 -38.16
N ALA A 79 0.71 -8.61 -37.53
CA ALA A 79 2.01 -8.45 -38.14
C ALA A 79 2.68 -9.80 -38.51
N GLY A 80 2.60 -10.80 -37.62
CA GLY A 80 3.12 -12.14 -37.87
C GLY A 80 2.36 -12.89 -38.97
N GLY A 81 1.03 -12.78 -38.95
CA GLY A 81 0.16 -13.37 -39.97
C GLY A 81 0.33 -12.73 -41.36
N SER A 82 0.42 -11.39 -41.42
CA SER A 82 0.65 -10.68 -42.68
C SER A 82 2.04 -10.98 -43.26
N LEU A 83 3.06 -11.05 -42.41
CA LEU A 83 4.41 -11.45 -42.84
C LEU A 83 4.43 -12.88 -43.40
N ALA A 84 3.74 -13.82 -42.74
CA ALA A 84 3.62 -15.19 -43.23
C ALA A 84 2.88 -15.27 -44.58
N ALA A 85 1.86 -14.43 -44.78
CA ALA A 85 1.14 -14.32 -46.05
C ALA A 85 2.03 -13.76 -47.18
N ILE A 86 2.84 -12.73 -46.90
CA ILE A 86 3.78 -12.14 -47.87
C ILE A 86 4.83 -13.17 -48.32
N ILE A 87 5.28 -14.04 -47.42
CA ILE A 87 6.25 -15.11 -47.72
C ILE A 87 5.59 -16.25 -48.54
N GLY A 88 4.29 -16.16 -48.85
CA GLY A 88 3.58 -17.15 -49.65
C GLY A 88 3.21 -18.42 -48.88
N LYS A 89 3.14 -18.36 -47.54
CA LYS A 89 2.70 -19.52 -46.75
C LYS A 89 1.20 -19.77 -46.94
N PRO A 90 0.75 -21.04 -46.91
CA PRO A 90 -0.66 -21.37 -47.03
C PRO A 90 -1.45 -20.80 -45.85
N VAL A 91 -2.72 -20.46 -46.09
CA VAL A 91 -3.60 -19.74 -45.14
C VAL A 91 -3.62 -20.39 -43.75
N ILE A 92 -3.71 -21.72 -43.67
CA ILE A 92 -3.69 -22.44 -42.38
C ILE A 92 -2.38 -22.24 -41.62
N THR A 93 -1.25 -22.24 -42.33
CA THR A 93 0.06 -22.02 -41.70
C THR A 93 0.26 -20.56 -41.30
N ALA A 94 -0.25 -19.62 -42.10
CA ALA A 94 -0.24 -18.19 -41.76
C ALA A 94 -1.09 -17.90 -40.51
N SER A 95 -2.26 -18.52 -40.37
CA SER A 95 -3.11 -18.42 -39.18
C SER A 95 -2.43 -18.99 -37.93
N ASN A 96 -1.77 -20.15 -38.05
CA ASN A 96 -0.99 -20.72 -36.94
C ASN A 96 0.17 -19.80 -36.53
N TRP A 97 0.82 -19.15 -37.49
CA TRP A 97 1.85 -18.13 -37.22
C TRP A 97 1.28 -16.91 -36.51
N ALA A 98 0.11 -16.41 -36.94
CA ALA A 98 -0.56 -15.29 -36.29
C ALA A 98 -0.94 -15.60 -34.83
N VAL A 99 -1.47 -16.80 -34.56
CA VAL A 99 -1.79 -17.23 -33.19
C VAL A 99 -0.52 -17.43 -32.36
N ALA A 100 0.54 -17.99 -32.94
CA ALA A 100 1.81 -18.18 -32.26
C ALA A 100 2.44 -16.84 -31.86
N THR A 101 2.47 -15.85 -32.76
CA THR A 101 2.99 -14.52 -32.44
C THR A 101 2.09 -13.77 -31.47
N TRP A 102 0.76 -13.91 -31.58
CA TRP A 102 -0.20 -13.34 -30.62
C TRP A 102 0.06 -13.86 -29.20
N CYS A 103 0.07 -15.17 -29.01
CA CYS A 103 0.30 -15.80 -27.71
C CYS A 103 1.69 -15.46 -27.16
N GLY A 104 2.73 -15.56 -27.98
CA GLY A 104 4.11 -15.28 -27.55
C GLY A 104 4.28 -13.84 -27.09
N VAL A 105 3.82 -12.87 -27.88
CA VAL A 105 3.94 -11.45 -27.53
C VAL A 105 3.05 -11.08 -26.35
N SER A 106 1.86 -11.66 -26.23
CA SER A 106 0.98 -11.41 -25.08
C SER A 106 1.64 -11.83 -23.75
N VAL A 107 2.29 -13.01 -23.71
CA VAL A 107 3.01 -13.47 -22.52
C VAL A 107 4.21 -12.58 -22.20
N VAL A 108 5.03 -12.23 -23.20
CA VAL A 108 6.21 -11.38 -23.00
C VAL A 108 5.80 -9.99 -22.53
N SER A 109 4.83 -9.37 -23.19
CA SER A 109 4.33 -8.05 -22.82
C SER A 109 3.75 -8.05 -21.40
N TYR A 110 3.03 -9.11 -21.01
CA TYR A 110 2.54 -9.28 -19.64
C TYR A 110 3.68 -9.32 -18.62
N GLN A 111 4.72 -10.12 -18.86
CA GLN A 111 5.86 -10.22 -17.97
C GLN A 111 6.62 -8.89 -17.84
N VAL A 112 6.76 -8.17 -18.96
CA VAL A 112 7.40 -6.85 -19.01
C VAL A 112 6.58 -5.83 -18.23
N CYS A 113 5.26 -5.78 -18.40
CA CYS A 113 4.39 -4.88 -17.64
C CYS A 113 4.46 -5.16 -16.13
N GLN A 114 4.44 -6.44 -15.74
CA GLN A 114 4.59 -6.83 -14.34
C GLN A 114 5.95 -6.40 -13.76
N TYR A 115 7.03 -6.56 -14.54
CA TYR A 115 8.35 -6.15 -14.15
C TYR A 115 8.42 -4.63 -13.92
N TYR A 116 7.98 -3.80 -14.87
CA TYR A 116 7.96 -2.35 -14.70
C TYR A 116 7.10 -1.92 -13.50
N ARG A 117 5.91 -2.49 -13.35
CA ARG A 117 5.01 -2.17 -12.24
C ARG A 117 5.61 -2.57 -10.88
N SER A 118 6.40 -3.64 -10.82
CA SER A 118 7.13 -4.02 -9.60
C SER A 118 8.21 -2.99 -9.26
N LYS A 119 8.92 -2.47 -10.27
CA LYS A 119 9.96 -1.44 -10.10
C LYS A 119 9.38 -0.09 -9.69
N GLU A 120 8.28 0.33 -10.30
CA GLU A 120 7.57 1.56 -9.91
C GLU A 120 7.10 1.50 -8.45
N LYS A 121 6.52 0.38 -8.02
CA LYS A 121 6.13 0.16 -6.63
C LYS A 121 7.34 0.19 -5.69
N ALA A 122 8.47 -0.38 -6.08
CA ALA A 122 9.70 -0.31 -5.28
C ALA A 122 10.20 1.14 -5.13
N GLY A 123 10.14 1.94 -6.20
CA GLY A 123 10.50 3.36 -6.15
C GLY A 123 9.57 4.18 -5.26
N ILE A 124 8.25 3.93 -5.31
CA ILE A 124 7.27 4.62 -4.46
C ILE A 124 7.53 4.33 -2.97
N LYS A 125 7.85 3.07 -2.61
CA LYS A 125 8.18 2.71 -1.23
C LYS A 125 9.41 3.46 -0.71
N GLN A 126 10.47 3.52 -1.50
CA GLN A 126 11.68 4.27 -1.13
C GLN A 126 11.38 5.77 -0.94
N ALA A 127 10.53 6.34 -1.79
CA ALA A 127 10.12 7.74 -1.65
C ALA A 127 9.29 7.95 -0.37
N GLN A 128 8.39 7.02 -0.02
CA GLN A 128 7.61 7.08 1.22
C GLN A 128 8.51 7.04 2.46
N GLU A 129 9.47 6.10 2.51
CA GLU A 129 10.42 5.99 3.62
C GLU A 129 11.25 7.26 3.80
N LEU A 130 11.67 7.90 2.71
CA LEU A 130 12.41 9.17 2.78
C LEU A 130 11.52 10.32 3.28
N MET A 131 10.26 10.37 2.83
CA MET A 131 9.31 11.40 3.27
C MET A 131 8.94 11.25 4.74
N GLU A 132 8.82 10.03 5.24
CA GLU A 132 8.60 9.75 6.67
C GLU A 132 9.80 10.19 7.53
N LYS A 133 11.03 9.83 7.12
CA LYS A 133 12.26 10.28 7.81
C LYS A 133 12.39 11.81 7.82
N LYS A 134 12.03 12.47 6.72
CA LYS A 134 12.02 13.94 6.66
C LYS A 134 10.93 14.55 7.54
N ARG A 135 9.72 13.98 7.56
CA ARG A 135 8.64 14.45 8.45
C ARG A 135 9.05 14.34 9.92
N ALA A 136 9.60 13.20 10.33
CA ALA A 136 10.07 12.99 11.70
C ALA A 136 11.18 13.98 12.11
N SER A 137 12.15 14.24 11.23
CA SER A 137 13.23 15.21 11.52
C SER A 137 12.74 16.66 11.56
N ILE A 138 11.79 17.04 10.70
CA ILE A 138 11.17 18.37 10.73
C ILE A 138 10.34 18.56 12.01
N GLU A 139 9.57 17.54 12.39
CA GLU A 139 8.77 17.55 13.61
C GLU A 139 9.65 17.68 14.86
N ALA A 140 10.68 16.84 14.99
CA ALA A 140 11.65 16.93 16.09
C ALA A 140 12.31 18.31 16.17
N LYS A 141 12.68 18.91 15.02
CA LYS A 141 13.25 20.26 14.98
C LYS A 141 12.23 21.34 15.40
N LYS A 142 10.97 21.20 15.00
CA LYS A 142 9.89 22.11 15.42
C LYS A 142 9.63 22.01 16.92
N GLU A 143 9.61 20.79 17.48
CA GLU A 143 9.44 20.58 18.92
C GLU A 143 10.61 21.11 19.74
N ALA A 144 11.85 20.89 19.30
CA ALA A 144 13.03 21.46 19.93
C ALA A 144 12.99 22.99 19.94
N ARG A 145 12.56 23.61 18.82
CA ARG A 145 12.39 25.07 18.74
C ARG A 145 11.27 25.58 19.64
N ARG A 146 10.19 24.81 19.82
CA ARG A 146 9.09 25.16 20.75
C ARG A 146 9.57 25.14 22.20
N LYS A 147 10.24 24.06 22.61
CA LYS A 147 10.83 23.93 23.96
C LYS A 147 11.86 25.03 24.25
N ALA A 148 12.74 25.33 23.30
CA ALA A 148 13.74 26.39 23.48
C ALA A 148 13.10 27.79 23.69
N ARG A 149 11.99 28.09 22.99
CA ARG A 149 11.23 29.33 23.23
C ARG A 149 10.59 29.37 24.60
N GLU A 150 9.98 28.25 25.03
CA GLU A 150 9.35 28.15 26.36
C GLU A 150 10.38 28.33 27.50
N GLU A 151 11.58 27.76 27.35
CA GLU A 151 12.67 27.96 28.32
C GLU A 151 13.20 29.38 28.33
N GLN A 152 13.34 30.01 27.15
CA GLN A 152 13.75 31.40 27.05
C GLN A 152 12.74 32.33 27.74
N ASP A 153 11.44 32.13 27.49
CA ASP A 153 10.37 32.90 28.12
C ASP A 153 10.33 32.69 29.65
N ARG A 154 10.66 31.48 30.13
CA ARG A 154 10.74 31.18 31.58
C ARG A 154 11.89 31.95 32.23
N LEU A 155 13.09 31.88 31.63
CA LEU A 155 14.27 32.60 32.13
C LEU A 155 14.05 34.12 32.12
N GLU A 156 13.39 34.65 31.08
CA GLU A 156 13.09 36.08 31.01
C GLU A 156 12.10 36.52 32.10
N ARG A 157 11.10 35.69 32.43
CA ARG A 157 10.18 35.97 33.55
C ARG A 157 10.91 35.95 34.90
N GLU A 158 11.81 35.01 35.11
CA GLU A 158 12.63 34.93 36.32
C GLU A 158 13.53 36.17 36.45
N GLN A 159 14.20 36.58 35.37
CA GLN A 159 15.01 37.79 35.35
C GLN A 159 14.19 39.06 35.61
N ARG A 160 13.01 39.20 34.98
CA ARG A 160 12.11 40.34 35.24
C ARG A 160 11.66 40.38 36.70
N ALA A 161 11.34 39.23 37.30
CA ALA A 161 10.97 39.16 38.71
C ALA A 161 12.14 39.50 39.66
N GLU A 162 13.37 39.09 39.33
CA GLU A 162 14.57 39.49 40.07
C GLU A 162 14.87 40.98 39.94
N GLU A 163 14.73 41.55 38.73
CA GLU A 163 14.88 42.98 38.50
C GLU A 163 13.84 43.78 39.28
N GLU A 164 12.57 43.38 39.26
CA GLU A 164 11.51 44.01 40.06
C GLU A 164 11.80 43.92 41.56
N ARG A 165 12.30 42.77 42.03
CA ARG A 165 12.72 42.59 43.43
C ARG A 165 13.91 43.50 43.78
N ARG A 166 14.92 43.62 42.91
CA ARG A 166 16.06 44.53 43.11
C ARG A 166 15.65 46.00 43.08
N ARG A 167 14.77 46.41 42.16
CA ARG A 167 14.25 47.78 42.05
C ARG A 167 13.42 48.16 43.27
N SER A 168 12.52 47.28 43.72
CA SER A 168 11.72 47.50 44.93
C SER A 168 12.58 47.56 46.19
N TRP A 169 13.59 46.70 46.31
CA TRP A 169 14.55 46.72 47.43
C TRP A 169 15.45 47.97 47.41
N GLY A 170 15.93 48.38 46.23
CA GLY A 170 16.73 49.61 46.06
C GLY A 170 15.95 50.89 46.36
N TYR A 171 14.67 50.96 45.94
CA TYR A 171 13.77 52.07 46.28
C TYR A 171 13.52 52.14 47.81
N TRP A 172 13.30 51.00 48.46
CA TRP A 172 13.13 50.93 49.91
C TRP A 172 14.40 51.35 50.67
N TYR A 173 15.58 50.88 50.27
CA TYR A 173 16.87 51.22 50.89
C TYR A 173 17.17 52.73 50.81
N GLN A 174 16.97 53.35 49.64
CA GLN A 174 17.18 54.79 49.47
C GLN A 174 16.26 55.63 50.37
N LYS A 175 15.01 55.19 50.56
CA LYS A 175 14.00 55.96 51.30
C LYS A 175 14.17 55.87 52.82
N ASN A 176 14.64 54.75 53.35
CA ASN A 176 14.70 54.51 54.80
C ASN A 176 16.11 54.58 55.42
N ILE A 177 17.18 54.22 54.70
CA ILE A 177 18.52 54.08 55.31
C ILE A 177 19.43 55.28 55.00
N LYS A 178 19.23 55.97 53.86
CA LYS A 178 20.06 57.12 53.46
C LYS A 178 19.66 58.44 54.13
N PHE A 179 18.54 58.46 54.86
CA PHE A 179 17.96 59.65 55.50
C PHE A 179 18.30 59.78 57.00
N TRP A 180 19.15 58.88 57.52
CA TRP A 180 19.79 58.95 58.84
C TRP A 180 21.30 59.08 58.63
#